data_AF-A0A2N1WGL4-F1
#
_entry.id   AF-A0A2N1WGL4-F1
#
_cell.length_a   1.000
_cell.length_b   1.000
_cell.length_c   1.000
_cell.angle_alpha   90.00
_cell.angle_beta   90.00
_cell.angle_gamma   90.00
#
_symmetry.space_group_name_H-M   'P 1'
#
loop_
_entity.id
_entity.type
_entity.pdbx_description
1 polymer ?
#
loop_
_entity_poly.entity_id
_entity_poly.type
_entity_poly.pdbx_seq_one_letter_code
_entity_poly.pdbx_strand_id
1 'polypeptide(L)'
;MRNIMECILRFGRLAVLHDPERLTRPEPGWFDPDWWQARDAIRTRYGGRGEALGVDGPAGAAVLRRYLRGGMVRHFNRSRYLYTGLERTRPWREWKLTRELWLAGLPVPQPLAAAVEHRGPIYRGALLTRKIEGTRRLDEVAPELGTCDWRRLGKLLADFAEVGLIHRDLNATNILLDEGGRFWLIDFDRASLGGRSGPKHAMLRRLQRSLRKLDCAHDAAALRQGLDAG
;
A
#
# COMPACT_ATOMS: atom_id res chain seq x y z
N MET A 1 13.66 -13.99 15.85
CA MET A 1 13.53 -12.53 15.63
C MET A 1 14.05 -12.23 14.23
N ARG A 2 13.22 -11.69 13.32
CA ARG A 2 13.70 -11.21 12.02
C ARG A 2 14.42 -9.88 12.28
N ASN A 3 15.73 -9.92 12.44
CA ASN A 3 16.54 -8.71 12.50
C ASN A 3 16.59 -8.14 11.08
N ILE A 4 16.34 -6.85 10.88
CA ILE A 4 16.33 -6.27 9.52
C ILE A 4 17.09 -4.95 9.55
N MET A 5 18.07 -4.85 8.66
CA MET A 5 18.91 -3.68 8.43
C MET A 5 18.21 -2.75 7.41
N GLU A 6 17.91 -1.51 7.79
CA GLU A 6 17.50 -0.48 6.81
C GLU A 6 18.74 0.00 6.05
N CYS A 7 18.73 -0.07 4.71
CA CYS A 7 19.82 0.47 3.90
C CYS A 7 19.34 1.69 3.11
N ILE A 8 20.13 2.76 3.14
CA ILE A 8 19.89 3.98 2.36
C ILE A 8 20.99 4.12 1.30
N LEU A 9 20.62 4.01 0.04
CA LEU A 9 21.48 4.29 -1.10
C LEU A 9 21.26 5.73 -1.59
N ARG A 10 22.33 6.40 -2.02
CA ARG A 10 22.27 7.76 -2.57
C ARG A 10 22.86 7.80 -3.98
N PHE A 11 22.08 8.35 -4.90
CA PHE A 11 22.45 8.57 -6.31
C PHE A 11 22.20 10.03 -6.65
N GLY A 12 23.17 10.90 -6.39
CA GLY A 12 22.99 12.35 -6.51
C GLY A 12 21.86 12.86 -5.63
N ARG A 13 20.76 13.34 -6.24
CA ARG A 13 19.57 13.86 -5.53
C ARG A 13 18.54 12.80 -5.14
N LEU A 14 18.72 11.57 -5.63
CA LEU A 14 17.86 10.43 -5.33
C LEU A 14 18.37 9.73 -4.08
N ALA A 15 17.50 9.54 -3.09
CA ALA A 15 17.71 8.64 -1.97
C ALA A 15 16.78 7.45 -2.10
N VAL A 16 17.29 6.24 -1.85
CA VAL A 16 16.54 4.99 -1.94
C VAL A 16 16.65 4.23 -0.63
N LEU A 17 15.51 3.92 -0.02
CA LEU A 17 15.37 3.04 1.14
C LEU A 17 15.03 1.63 0.67
N HIS A 18 15.75 0.63 1.15
CA HIS A 18 15.41 -0.78 0.94
C HIS A 18 15.90 -1.65 2.09
N ASP A 19 15.46 -2.91 2.05
CA ASP A 19 15.97 -3.99 2.89
C ASP A 19 16.99 -4.80 2.07
N PRO A 20 18.29 -4.78 2.41
CA PRO A 20 19.34 -5.45 1.64
C PRO A 20 19.26 -6.98 1.71
N GLU A 21 18.62 -7.55 2.74
CA GLU A 21 18.40 -9.00 2.84
C GLU A 21 17.29 -9.47 1.90
N ARG A 22 16.42 -8.56 1.49
CA ARG A 22 15.27 -8.85 0.62
C ARG A 22 15.46 -8.37 -0.81
N LEU A 23 16.32 -7.38 -0.99
CA LEU A 23 16.63 -6.77 -2.26
C LEU A 23 18.08 -6.30 -2.27
N THR A 24 18.95 -7.02 -2.99
CA THR A 24 20.40 -6.81 -2.95
C THR A 24 20.80 -5.37 -3.28
N ARG A 25 20.26 -4.79 -4.36
CA ARG A 25 20.51 -3.38 -4.70
C ARG A 25 19.51 -2.84 -5.74
N PRO A 26 18.56 -1.99 -5.36
CA PRO A 26 17.73 -1.27 -6.33
C PRO A 26 18.56 -0.26 -7.14
N GLU A 27 18.28 -0.15 -8.44
CA GLU A 27 18.88 0.86 -9.31
C GLU A 27 17.98 2.10 -9.42
N PRO A 28 18.54 3.31 -9.69
CA PRO A 28 17.75 4.52 -9.89
C PRO A 28 16.62 4.37 -10.90
N GLY A 29 16.86 3.61 -11.98
CA GLY A 29 15.90 3.41 -13.06
C GLY A 29 14.63 2.67 -12.63
N TRP A 30 14.66 1.87 -11.56
CA TRP A 30 13.50 1.10 -11.10
C TRP A 30 12.32 1.99 -10.66
N PHE A 31 12.59 3.27 -10.39
CA PHE A 31 11.60 4.24 -9.94
C PHE A 31 11.06 5.13 -11.07
N ASP A 32 11.41 4.80 -12.31
CA ASP A 32 11.00 5.50 -13.53
C ASP A 32 10.23 4.56 -14.48
N PRO A 33 8.95 4.83 -14.81
CA PRO A 33 8.20 4.06 -15.79
C PRO A 33 8.90 3.86 -17.12
N ASP A 34 9.64 4.87 -17.60
CA ASP A 34 10.28 4.82 -18.91
C ASP A 34 11.38 3.76 -18.95
N TRP A 35 12.04 3.51 -17.81
CA TRP A 35 13.04 2.45 -17.67
C TRP A 35 12.43 1.05 -17.85
N TRP A 36 11.23 0.83 -17.30
CA TRP A 36 10.47 -0.42 -17.42
C TRP A 36 9.88 -0.58 -18.82
N GLN A 37 9.38 0.51 -19.41
CA GLN A 37 8.83 0.53 -20.76
C GLN A 37 9.91 0.20 -21.80
N ALA A 38 11.09 0.79 -21.68
CA ALA A 38 12.22 0.54 -22.59
C ALA A 38 12.73 -0.92 -22.53
N ARG A 39 12.37 -1.68 -21.49
CA ARG A 39 12.76 -3.07 -21.27
C ARG A 39 11.64 -4.07 -21.56
N ASP A 40 10.50 -3.60 -22.07
CA ASP A 40 9.29 -4.39 -22.25
C ASP A 40 8.89 -5.18 -20.99
N ALA A 41 9.05 -4.53 -19.84
CA ALA A 41 8.92 -5.15 -18.52
C ALA A 41 7.62 -4.75 -17.79
N ILE A 42 6.75 -3.96 -18.43
CA ILE A 42 5.44 -3.58 -17.89
C ILE A 42 4.43 -4.65 -18.27
N ARG A 43 3.81 -5.29 -17.27
CA ARG A 43 2.80 -6.34 -17.44
C ARG A 43 1.38 -5.85 -17.25
N THR A 44 1.20 -4.86 -16.38
CA THR A 44 -0.14 -4.34 -16.05
C THR A 44 -0.07 -2.86 -15.78
N ARG A 45 -1.08 -2.12 -16.24
CA ARG A 45 -1.29 -0.71 -15.88
C ARG A 45 -2.54 -0.62 -15.03
N TYR A 46 -2.38 -0.30 -13.76
CA TYR A 46 -3.50 -0.10 -12.85
C TYR A 46 -4.01 1.34 -13.05
N GLY A 47 -5.22 1.47 -13.61
CA GLY A 47 -5.85 2.78 -13.84
C GLY A 47 -6.13 3.55 -12.54
N GLY A 48 -6.21 4.89 -12.62
CA GLY A 48 -6.56 5.75 -11.48
C GLY A 48 -5.67 6.98 -11.30
N ARG A 49 -5.77 7.63 -10.12
CA ARG A 49 -4.97 8.83 -9.77
C ARG A 49 -3.58 8.40 -9.30
N GLY A 50 -2.57 8.60 -10.15
CA GLY A 50 -1.19 8.18 -9.87
C GLY A 50 -0.98 6.75 -10.37
N GLU A 51 -0.78 6.62 -11.68
CA GLU A 51 -0.61 5.37 -12.41
C GLU A 51 0.35 4.42 -11.68
N ALA A 52 -0.18 3.27 -11.21
CA ALA A 52 0.62 2.19 -10.69
C ALA A 52 0.87 1.17 -11.80
N LEU A 53 2.07 0.60 -11.83
CA LEU A 53 2.51 -0.29 -12.89
C LEU A 53 2.89 -1.64 -12.27
N GLY A 54 2.28 -2.71 -12.77
CA GLY A 54 2.77 -4.07 -12.55
C GLY A 54 3.95 -4.31 -13.49
N VAL A 55 5.11 -4.62 -12.91
CA VAL A 55 6.38 -4.78 -13.63
C VAL A 55 7.06 -6.08 -13.24
N ASP A 56 7.77 -6.70 -14.18
CA ASP A 56 8.62 -7.85 -13.93
C ASP A 56 10.09 -7.45 -14.05
N GLY A 57 10.87 -7.67 -13.00
CA GLY A 57 12.27 -7.29 -12.98
C GLY A 57 13.16 -8.22 -12.19
N PRO A 58 14.40 -7.77 -11.88
CA PRO A 58 15.37 -8.57 -11.14
C PRO A 58 14.91 -8.98 -9.73
N ALA A 59 13.91 -8.27 -9.17
CA ALA A 59 13.29 -8.60 -7.88
C ALA A 59 12.04 -9.50 -7.99
N GLY A 60 11.73 -10.00 -9.20
CA GLY A 60 10.47 -10.66 -9.54
C GLY A 60 9.35 -9.68 -9.88
N ALA A 61 8.11 -10.17 -9.83
CA ALA A 61 6.91 -9.38 -10.08
C ALA A 61 6.69 -8.34 -8.96
N ALA A 62 6.52 -7.09 -9.36
CA ALA A 62 6.41 -5.94 -8.48
C ALA A 62 5.36 -4.94 -8.95
N VAL A 63 4.92 -4.06 -8.03
CA VAL A 63 4.06 -2.92 -8.31
C VAL A 63 4.84 -1.65 -8.02
N LEU A 64 5.07 -0.84 -9.06
CA LEU A 64 5.64 0.50 -8.98
C LEU A 64 4.52 1.53 -8.86
N ARG A 65 4.54 2.34 -7.80
CA ARG A 65 3.65 3.49 -7.65
C ARG A 65 4.44 4.79 -7.49
N ARG A 66 4.02 5.85 -8.19
CA ARG A 66 4.67 7.16 -8.15
C ARG A 66 3.89 8.17 -7.30
N TYR A 67 4.63 8.95 -6.54
CA TYR A 67 4.16 10.08 -5.75
C TYR A 67 4.58 11.34 -6.47
N LEU A 68 3.75 11.77 -7.43
CA LEU A 68 4.02 12.92 -8.26
C LEU A 68 3.42 14.19 -7.65
N ARG A 69 4.21 15.26 -7.62
CA ARG A 69 3.68 16.63 -7.56
C ARG A 69 3.39 17.09 -9.00
N GLY A 70 2.20 16.79 -9.52
CA GLY A 70 1.76 17.26 -10.84
C GLY A 70 1.06 16.18 -11.70
N GLY A 71 0.02 16.61 -12.43
CA GLY A 71 -1.04 15.84 -13.11
C GLY A 71 -2.39 16.56 -12.88
N MET A 72 -3.54 16.04 -13.31
CA MET A 72 -4.89 16.59 -12.97
C MET A 72 -5.14 16.76 -11.44
N VAL A 73 -4.19 16.38 -10.60
CA VAL A 73 -4.12 16.56 -9.15
C VAL A 73 -3.42 17.89 -8.76
N ARG A 74 -3.36 18.89 -9.65
CA ARG A 74 -2.83 20.24 -9.37
C ARG A 74 -3.54 20.95 -8.21
N HIS A 75 -4.76 20.55 -7.88
CA HIS A 75 -5.61 21.26 -6.90
C HIS A 75 -5.55 20.75 -5.47
N PHE A 76 -4.81 19.68 -5.18
CA PHE A 76 -4.74 19.14 -3.82
C PHE A 76 -3.38 19.38 -3.15
N ASN A 77 -3.34 20.50 -2.42
CA ASN A 77 -2.50 20.78 -1.26
C ASN A 77 -0.97 20.80 -1.49
N ARG A 78 -0.45 22.01 -1.75
CA ARG A 78 0.98 22.32 -1.89
C ARG A 78 1.84 21.85 -0.71
N SER A 79 1.30 21.74 0.51
CA SER A 79 2.07 21.36 1.70
C SER A 79 2.48 19.88 1.73
N ARG A 80 1.75 19.01 1.04
CA ARG A 80 1.96 17.55 1.10
C ARG A 80 3.22 17.06 0.38
N TYR A 81 3.73 17.90 -0.52
CA TYR A 81 4.96 17.65 -1.27
C TYR A 81 6.07 18.63 -0.87
N LEU A 82 5.95 19.25 0.31
CA LEU A 82 7.04 20.02 0.89
C LEU A 82 8.09 19.07 1.47
N TYR A 83 9.30 19.21 0.98
CA TYR A 83 10.43 18.47 1.51
C TYR A 83 10.85 19.09 2.85
N THR A 84 10.61 18.36 3.95
CA THR A 84 10.96 18.76 5.32
C THR A 84 11.91 17.76 5.97
N GLY A 85 12.56 16.93 5.15
CA GLY A 85 13.38 15.79 5.59
C GLY A 85 12.88 14.48 4.98
N LEU A 86 13.83 13.60 4.68
CA LEU A 86 13.61 12.34 3.96
C LEU A 86 12.60 11.44 4.66
N GLU A 87 12.75 11.26 5.98
CA GLU A 87 11.86 10.42 6.80
C GLU A 87 10.41 10.92 6.87
N ARG A 88 10.17 12.19 6.55
CA ARG A 88 8.84 12.79 6.59
C ARG A 88 8.10 12.66 5.26
N THR A 89 8.80 12.24 4.20
CA THR A 89 8.20 12.04 2.88
C THR A 89 7.28 10.81 2.86
N ARG A 90 6.25 10.84 2.02
CA ARG A 90 5.21 9.80 2.01
C ARG A 90 5.74 8.41 1.63
N PRO A 91 6.54 8.24 0.56
CA PRO A 91 7.08 6.92 0.21
C PRO A 91 7.92 6.32 1.35
N TRP A 92 8.70 7.14 2.05
CA TRP A 92 9.55 6.70 3.16
C TRP A 92 8.73 6.21 4.34
N ARG A 93 7.74 7.00 4.76
CA ARG A 93 6.84 6.65 5.86
C ARG A 93 6.01 5.42 5.55
N GLU A 94 5.51 5.35 4.31
CA GLU A 94 4.69 4.23 3.87
C GLU A 94 5.51 2.93 3.78
N TRP A 95 6.73 2.98 3.25
CA TRP A 95 7.61 1.82 3.23
C TRP A 95 7.89 1.32 4.65
N LYS A 96 8.25 2.23 5.58
CA LYS A 96 8.51 1.88 6.98
C LYS A 96 7.28 1.26 7.64
N LEU A 97 6.11 1.87 7.49
CA LEU A 97 4.86 1.34 8.04
C LEU A 97 4.48 -0.02 7.44
N THR A 98 4.54 -0.17 6.12
CA THR A 98 4.21 -1.42 5.44
C THR A 98 5.16 -2.53 5.87
N ARG A 99 6.44 -2.19 6.11
CA ARG A 99 7.44 -3.12 6.63
C ARG A 99 7.09 -3.60 8.04
N GLU A 100 6.72 -2.71 8.94
CA GLU A 100 6.28 -3.09 10.29
C GLU A 100 5.05 -4.03 10.24
N LEU A 101 4.07 -3.73 9.40
CA LEU A 101 2.90 -4.60 9.22
C LEU A 101 3.28 -5.98 8.63
N TRP A 102 4.18 -6.00 7.64
CA TRP A 102 4.67 -7.22 7.03
C TRP A 102 5.46 -8.08 8.03
N LEU A 103 6.26 -7.44 8.89
CA LEU A 103 6.99 -8.10 9.98
C LEU A 103 6.07 -8.68 11.05
N ALA A 104 4.97 -8.00 11.34
CA ALA A 104 3.91 -8.50 12.21
C ALA A 104 3.12 -9.67 11.59
N GLY A 105 3.44 -10.10 10.37
CA GLY A 105 2.78 -11.23 9.70
C GLY A 105 1.42 -10.88 9.08
N LEU A 106 1.05 -9.60 9.06
CA LEU A 106 -0.22 -9.15 8.48
C LEU A 106 -0.19 -9.22 6.95
N PRO A 107 -1.34 -9.48 6.29
CA PRO A 107 -1.42 -9.60 4.85
C PRO A 107 -1.33 -8.22 4.18
N VAL A 108 -0.11 -7.79 3.95
CA VAL A 108 0.27 -6.58 3.20
C VAL A 108 1.29 -6.96 2.13
N PRO A 109 1.39 -6.20 1.03
CA PRO A 109 2.42 -6.46 0.04
C PRO A 109 3.79 -6.23 0.66
N GLN A 110 4.75 -7.11 0.34
CA GLN A 110 6.11 -6.93 0.83
C GLN A 110 6.70 -5.61 0.27
N PRO A 111 7.16 -4.68 1.12
CA PRO A 111 7.80 -3.46 0.64
C PRO A 111 9.19 -3.82 0.12
N LEU A 112 9.50 -3.45 -1.13
CA LEU A 112 10.79 -3.73 -1.75
C LEU A 112 11.72 -2.53 -1.61
N ALA A 113 11.27 -1.35 -2.06
CA ALA A 113 12.05 -0.13 -1.95
C ALA A 113 11.16 1.11 -1.98
N ALA A 114 11.64 2.21 -1.39
CA ALA A 114 11.08 3.55 -1.57
C ALA A 114 12.16 4.50 -2.07
N ALA A 115 11.79 5.39 -2.97
CA ALA A 115 12.71 6.38 -3.52
C ALA A 115 12.15 7.79 -3.41
N VAL A 116 13.05 8.74 -3.17
CA VAL A 116 12.72 10.16 -3.06
C VAL A 116 13.81 10.95 -3.78
N GLU A 117 13.40 11.72 -4.78
CA GLU A 117 14.23 12.76 -5.40
C GLU A 117 13.67 14.11 -4.97
N HIS A 118 14.53 15.01 -4.49
CA HIS A 118 14.10 16.35 -4.08
C HIS A 118 14.86 17.43 -4.85
N ARG A 119 14.17 18.54 -5.11
CA ARG A 119 14.69 19.77 -5.73
C ARG A 119 14.14 20.97 -4.97
N GLY A 120 14.99 21.58 -4.15
CA GLY A 120 14.57 22.65 -3.25
C GLY A 120 13.47 22.18 -2.28
N PRO A 121 12.38 22.93 -2.11
CA PRO A 121 11.32 22.59 -1.15
C PRO A 121 10.37 21.49 -1.66
N ILE A 122 10.64 20.87 -2.82
CA ILE A 122 9.73 19.94 -3.49
C ILE A 122 10.41 18.58 -3.61
N TYR A 123 9.63 17.50 -3.43
CA TYR A 123 10.08 16.16 -3.79
C TYR A 123 9.12 15.43 -4.74
N ARG A 124 9.68 14.46 -5.45
CA ARG A 124 8.99 13.36 -6.13
C ARG A 124 9.40 12.08 -5.44
N GLY A 125 8.54 11.07 -5.47
CA GLY A 125 8.88 9.78 -4.91
C GLY A 125 8.25 8.62 -5.64
N ALA A 126 8.68 7.43 -5.27
CA ALA A 126 8.14 6.18 -5.75
C ALA A 126 8.20 5.12 -4.64
N LEU A 127 7.29 4.17 -4.70
CA LEU A 127 7.26 2.99 -3.84
C LEU A 127 7.18 1.77 -4.76
N LEU A 128 8.04 0.80 -4.48
CA LEU A 128 8.05 -0.50 -5.13
C LEU A 128 7.68 -1.55 -4.08
N THR A 129 6.65 -2.34 -4.37
CA THR A 129 6.22 -3.45 -3.52
C THR A 129 6.16 -4.73 -4.33
N ARG A 130 6.25 -5.89 -3.69
CA ARG A 130 6.00 -7.17 -4.36
C ARG A 130 4.56 -7.20 -4.84
N LYS A 131 4.34 -7.71 -6.06
CA LYS A 131 3.00 -7.94 -6.60
C LYS A 131 2.37 -9.13 -5.88
N ILE A 132 1.10 -9.01 -5.51
CA ILE A 132 0.32 -10.12 -4.99
C ILE A 132 -0.38 -10.72 -6.22
N GLU A 133 -0.03 -11.96 -6.55
CA GLU A 133 -0.55 -12.65 -7.74
C GLU A 133 -1.93 -13.24 -7.48
N GLY A 134 -2.72 -13.42 -8.55
CA GLY A 134 -4.03 -14.06 -8.46
C GLY A 134 -5.04 -13.31 -7.58
N THR A 135 -4.96 -11.98 -7.53
CA THR A 135 -5.87 -11.17 -6.70
C THR A 135 -6.90 -10.39 -7.50
N ARG A 136 -8.11 -10.29 -6.95
CA ARG A 136 -9.16 -9.38 -7.40
C ARG A 136 -9.48 -8.34 -6.33
N ARG A 137 -9.98 -7.16 -6.71
CA ARG A 137 -10.34 -6.14 -5.70
C ARG A 137 -11.65 -6.50 -5.02
N LEU A 138 -11.81 -6.09 -3.76
CA LEU A 138 -13.03 -6.37 -2.98
C LEU A 138 -14.30 -5.84 -3.66
N ASP A 139 -14.24 -4.68 -4.33
CA ASP A 139 -15.37 -4.13 -5.09
C ASP A 139 -15.81 -5.05 -6.24
N GLU A 140 -14.89 -5.82 -6.81
CA GLU A 140 -15.14 -6.73 -7.93
C GLU A 140 -15.68 -8.08 -7.46
N VAL A 141 -15.26 -8.56 -6.30
CA VAL A 141 -15.65 -9.87 -5.75
C VAL A 141 -16.80 -9.80 -4.76
N ALA A 142 -17.17 -8.61 -4.26
CA ALA A 142 -18.20 -8.46 -3.23
C ALA A 142 -19.52 -9.23 -3.50
N PRO A 143 -20.05 -9.29 -4.74
CA PRO A 143 -21.25 -10.08 -5.04
C PRO A 143 -21.08 -11.60 -4.88
N GLU A 144 -19.86 -12.11 -4.93
CA GLU A 144 -19.51 -13.53 -4.82
C GLU A 144 -19.28 -13.95 -3.35
N LEU A 145 -19.12 -12.98 -2.43
CA LEU A 145 -18.75 -13.24 -1.04
C LEU A 145 -19.94 -13.66 -0.17
N GLY A 146 -19.77 -14.76 0.55
CA GLY A 146 -20.72 -15.22 1.56
C GLY A 146 -20.50 -14.56 2.93
N THR A 147 -21.44 -14.79 3.84
CA THR A 147 -21.38 -14.33 5.24
C THR A 147 -20.06 -14.71 5.94
N CYS A 148 -19.51 -15.89 5.66
CA CYS A 148 -18.25 -16.35 6.25
C CYS A 148 -17.04 -15.50 5.77
N ASP A 149 -17.02 -15.08 4.51
CA ASP A 149 -15.95 -14.25 3.96
C ASP A 149 -15.98 -12.85 4.55
N TRP A 150 -17.18 -12.27 4.67
CA TRP A 150 -17.39 -10.99 5.33
C TRP A 150 -16.98 -11.02 6.81
N ARG A 151 -17.27 -12.11 7.53
CA ARG A 151 -16.79 -12.31 8.90
C ARG A 151 -15.27 -12.41 8.97
N ARG A 152 -14.64 -13.14 8.05
CA ARG A 152 -13.17 -13.25 7.96
C ARG A 152 -12.51 -11.90 7.69
N LEU A 153 -13.08 -11.10 6.79
CA LEU A 153 -12.63 -9.74 6.52
C LEU A 153 -12.77 -8.85 7.77
N GLY A 154 -13.87 -8.97 8.51
CA GLY A 154 -14.07 -8.29 9.79
C GLY A 154 -12.96 -8.63 10.79
N LYS A 155 -12.64 -9.91 10.95
CA LYS A 155 -11.55 -10.37 11.82
C LYS A 155 -10.20 -9.81 11.38
N LEU A 156 -9.92 -9.82 10.08
CA LEU A 156 -8.67 -9.25 9.57
C LEU A 156 -8.52 -7.77 9.95
N LEU A 157 -9.59 -6.98 9.86
CA LEU A 157 -9.56 -5.57 10.27
C LEU A 157 -9.31 -5.40 11.78
N ALA A 158 -9.73 -6.36 12.60
CA ALA A 158 -9.42 -6.38 14.02
C ALA A 158 -7.93 -6.67 14.25
N ASP A 159 -7.37 -7.66 13.56
CA ASP A 159 -5.94 -8.01 13.66
C ASP A 159 -5.05 -6.80 13.28
N PHE A 160 -5.42 -6.03 12.23
CA PHE A 160 -4.75 -4.78 11.89
C PHE A 160 -4.93 -3.69 12.95
N ALA A 161 -6.12 -3.59 13.55
CA ALA A 161 -6.36 -2.63 14.61
C ALA A 161 -5.59 -2.98 15.88
N GLU A 162 -5.39 -4.25 16.19
CA GLU A 162 -4.63 -4.71 17.36
C GLU A 162 -3.21 -4.15 17.36
N VAL A 163 -2.52 -4.20 16.22
CA VAL A 163 -1.19 -3.61 16.04
C VAL A 163 -1.18 -2.08 15.97
N GLY A 164 -2.34 -1.44 16.14
CA GLY A 164 -2.47 0.01 16.17
C GLY A 164 -2.68 0.68 14.81
N LEU A 165 -3.02 -0.07 13.76
CA LEU A 165 -3.20 0.53 12.43
C LEU A 165 -4.36 1.54 12.41
N ILE A 166 -4.07 2.72 11.87
CA ILE A 166 -5.05 3.74 11.50
C ILE A 166 -4.99 3.92 9.99
N HIS A 167 -5.88 3.26 9.25
CA HIS A 167 -5.97 3.40 7.80
C HIS A 167 -7.00 4.45 7.38
N ARG A 168 -6.58 5.70 7.20
CA ARG A 168 -7.51 6.84 6.97
C ARG A 168 -8.23 6.78 5.64
N ASP A 169 -7.70 6.05 4.67
CA ASP A 169 -8.25 5.93 3.31
C ASP A 169 -8.81 4.53 3.01
N LEU A 170 -9.08 3.71 4.05
CA LEU A 170 -9.54 2.35 3.83
C LEU A 170 -10.86 2.34 3.05
N ASN A 171 -10.89 1.60 1.95
CA ASN A 171 -11.99 1.52 1.01
C ASN A 171 -11.96 0.14 0.32
N ALA A 172 -12.99 -0.21 -0.45
CA ALA A 172 -13.09 -1.53 -1.09
C ALA A 172 -12.00 -1.74 -2.16
N THR A 173 -11.57 -0.70 -2.89
CA THR A 173 -10.53 -0.83 -3.91
C THR A 173 -9.13 -1.05 -3.33
N ASN A 174 -8.94 -0.79 -2.03
CA ASN A 174 -7.68 -0.99 -1.31
C ASN A 174 -7.63 -2.33 -0.56
N ILE A 175 -8.59 -3.23 -0.81
CA ILE A 175 -8.62 -4.59 -0.27
C ILE A 175 -8.61 -5.54 -1.44
N LEU A 176 -7.68 -6.49 -1.42
CA LEU A 176 -7.55 -7.54 -2.41
C LEU A 176 -7.96 -8.88 -1.80
N LEU A 177 -8.53 -9.77 -2.61
CA LEU A 177 -8.77 -11.17 -2.28
C LEU A 177 -7.95 -12.04 -3.23
N ASP A 178 -7.12 -12.92 -2.69
CA ASP A 178 -6.39 -13.92 -3.49
C ASP A 178 -7.21 -15.19 -3.74
N GLU A 179 -6.75 -16.00 -4.69
CA GLU A 179 -7.33 -17.32 -5.02
C GLU A 179 -7.42 -18.28 -3.83
N GLY A 180 -6.60 -18.07 -2.78
CA GLY A 180 -6.62 -18.85 -1.54
C GLY A 180 -7.68 -18.39 -0.54
N GLY A 181 -8.49 -17.38 -0.87
CA GLY A 181 -9.51 -16.83 0.04
C GLY A 181 -8.93 -15.98 1.17
N ARG A 182 -7.71 -15.44 1.00
CA ARG A 182 -7.06 -14.55 1.95
C ARG A 182 -7.19 -13.09 1.47
N PHE A 183 -7.62 -12.25 2.39
CA PHE A 183 -7.70 -10.80 2.16
C PHE A 183 -6.36 -10.12 2.44
N TRP A 184 -6.04 -9.11 1.63
CA TRP A 184 -4.84 -8.28 1.74
C TRP A 184 -5.20 -6.80 1.75
N LEU A 185 -4.50 -6.00 2.53
CA LEU A 185 -4.63 -4.54 2.51
C LEU A 185 -3.47 -3.93 1.71
N ILE A 186 -3.80 -2.95 0.87
CA ILE A 186 -2.85 -2.18 0.06
C ILE A 186 -3.06 -0.67 0.27
N ASP A 187 -2.13 0.14 -0.26
CA ASP A 187 -2.15 1.60 -0.24
C ASP A 187 -2.22 2.23 1.16
N PHE A 188 -1.06 2.27 1.81
CA PHE A 188 -0.85 2.80 3.15
C PHE A 188 -0.39 4.27 3.16
N ASP A 189 -0.57 5.00 2.07
CA ASP A 189 -0.09 6.38 1.86
C ASP A 189 -0.66 7.40 2.87
N ARG A 190 -1.78 7.05 3.50
CA ARG A 190 -2.42 7.83 4.57
C ARG A 190 -2.58 7.04 5.86
N ALA A 191 -1.89 5.91 5.98
CA ALA A 191 -1.89 5.10 7.17
C ALA A 191 -0.85 5.57 8.19
N SER A 192 -1.08 5.19 9.45
CA SER A 192 -0.14 5.39 10.55
C SER A 192 -0.36 4.31 11.59
N LEU A 193 0.68 3.94 12.35
CA LEU A 193 0.55 3.16 13.57
C LEU A 193 0.34 4.12 14.75
N GLY A 194 -0.73 3.93 15.51
CA GLY A 194 -0.93 4.56 16.82
C GLY A 194 -0.36 3.66 17.91
N GLY A 195 0.22 4.22 18.98
CA GLY A 195 0.79 3.44 20.09
C GLY A 195 -0.22 2.68 20.96
N ARG A 196 -1.46 2.50 20.51
CA ARG A 196 -2.55 1.75 21.14
C ARG A 196 -3.34 1.03 20.04
N SER A 197 -4.25 0.13 20.40
CA SER A 197 -5.19 -0.45 19.44
C SER A 197 -5.87 0.64 18.60
N GLY A 198 -5.79 0.48 17.28
CA GLY A 198 -6.32 1.38 16.28
C GLY A 198 -7.84 1.45 16.34
N PRO A 199 -8.46 2.47 15.73
CA PRO A 199 -9.89 2.69 15.80
C PRO A 199 -10.63 1.72 14.88
N LYS A 200 -10.75 0.44 15.26
CA LYS A 200 -11.31 -0.65 14.46
C LYS A 200 -12.67 -0.30 13.85
N HIS A 201 -13.56 0.27 14.66
CA HIS A 201 -14.88 0.73 14.23
C HIS A 201 -14.84 1.89 13.22
N ALA A 202 -13.83 2.75 13.28
CA ALA A 202 -13.68 3.82 12.29
C ALA A 202 -13.21 3.29 10.94
N MET A 203 -12.31 2.30 10.93
CA MET A 203 -11.90 1.59 9.71
C MET A 203 -13.09 0.85 9.08
N LEU A 204 -13.86 0.10 9.89
CA LEU A 204 -15.07 -0.58 9.42
C LEU A 204 -16.09 0.40 8.80
N ARG A 205 -16.37 1.54 9.47
CA ARG A 205 -17.30 2.54 8.94
C ARG A 205 -16.83 3.14 7.60
N ARG A 206 -15.53 3.31 7.40
CA ARG A 206 -14.96 3.80 6.13
C ARG A 206 -15.14 2.77 5.02
N LEU A 207 -14.82 1.51 5.30
CA LEU A 207 -15.02 0.41 4.36
C LEU A 207 -16.49 0.28 3.96
N GLN A 208 -17.41 0.18 4.93
CA GLN A 208 -18.85 0.06 4.66
C GLN A 208 -19.39 1.25 3.86
N ARG A 209 -18.90 2.47 4.12
CA ARG A 209 -19.26 3.65 3.33
C ARG A 209 -18.77 3.53 1.88
N SER A 210 -17.56 3.02 1.67
CA SER A 210 -17.02 2.78 0.33
C SER A 210 -17.84 1.73 -0.42
N LEU A 211 -18.18 0.61 0.22
CA LEU A 211 -18.99 -0.44 -0.39
C LEU A 211 -20.36 0.09 -0.82
N ARG A 212 -21.04 0.84 0.05
CA ARG A 212 -22.31 1.52 -0.30
C ARG A 212 -22.16 2.51 -1.45
N LYS A 213 -21.06 3.27 -1.49
CA LYS A 213 -20.83 4.26 -2.56
C LYS A 213 -20.63 3.59 -3.93
N LEU A 214 -20.04 2.40 -3.94
CA LEU A 214 -19.79 1.60 -5.15
C LEU A 214 -20.95 0.66 -5.49
N ASP A 215 -22.06 0.74 -4.74
CA ASP A 215 -23.21 -0.15 -4.89
C ASP A 215 -22.89 -1.65 -4.74
N CYS A 216 -21.87 -1.96 -3.92
CA CYS A 216 -21.49 -3.33 -3.63
C CYS A 216 -22.37 -3.89 -2.49
N ALA A 217 -23.11 -4.96 -2.78
CA ALA A 217 -23.77 -5.77 -1.77
C ALA A 217 -22.74 -6.31 -0.77
N HIS A 218 -23.04 -6.25 0.53
CA HIS A 218 -22.16 -6.74 1.58
C HIS A 218 -22.93 -7.09 2.85
N ASP A 219 -22.46 -8.10 3.58
CA ASP A 219 -23.00 -8.49 4.87
C ASP A 219 -22.40 -7.62 5.99
N ALA A 220 -23.05 -6.48 6.25
CA ALA A 220 -22.62 -5.53 7.26
C ALA A 220 -22.62 -6.11 8.68
N ALA A 221 -23.52 -7.05 8.97
CA ALA A 221 -23.63 -7.70 10.27
C ALA A 221 -22.47 -8.68 10.49
N ALA A 222 -22.16 -9.52 9.49
CA ALA A 222 -21.04 -10.45 9.55
C ALA A 222 -19.68 -9.73 9.65
N LEU A 223 -19.49 -8.66 8.86
CA LEU A 223 -18.31 -7.79 8.97
C LEU A 223 -18.11 -7.27 10.40
N ARG A 224 -19.18 -6.77 11.02
CA ARG A 224 -19.13 -6.27 12.40
C ARG A 224 -18.85 -7.38 13.40
N GLN A 225 -19.53 -8.53 13.25
CA GLN A 225 -19.32 -9.70 14.10
C GLN A 225 -17.86 -10.15 14.07
N GLY A 226 -17.24 -10.22 12.88
CA GLY A 226 -15.84 -10.57 12.74
C GLY A 226 -14.90 -9.56 13.41
N LEU A 227 -15.20 -8.26 13.27
CA LEU A 227 -14.42 -7.18 13.87
C LEU A 227 -14.48 -7.20 15.41
N ASP A 228 -15.63 -7.55 15.97
CA ASP A 228 -15.86 -7.53 17.41
C ASP A 228 -15.36 -8.82 18.09
N ALA A 229 -15.25 -9.93 17.35
CA ALA A 229 -14.70 -11.20 17.83
C ALA A 229 -13.16 -11.27 17.84
N GLY A 230 -12.49 -10.32 17.19
CA GLY A 230 -11.02 -10.12 17.27
C GLY A 230 -10.67 -8.98 18.20
#